data_AF-A0A2M8NWN3-F1
#
_entry.id   AF-A0A2M8NWN3-F1
#
_cell.length_a   1.000
_cell.length_b   1.000
_cell.length_c   1.000
_cell.angle_alpha   90.00
_cell.angle_beta   90.00
_cell.angle_gamma   90.00
#
_symmetry.space_group_name_H-M   'P 1'
#
loop_
_entity.id
_entity.type
_entity.pdbx_description
1 polymer ?
#
loop_
_entity_poly.entity_id
_entity_poly.type
_entity_poly.pdbx_seq_one_letter_code
_entity_poly.pdbx_strand_id
1 'polypeptide(L)'
;MMRMVSLKKSLLLMLIVVIGVYGLSHDNRLLFAQEPQPTTDDLSGETTPEATPLIRESVQGTITGTVTMMTDGMTLPTDTPVSLHIVDPYTQAETILTTTLSADNRYRFADVTITQGDFYFVIVQFQGRNFASNPIEGDIRLPNFDIPIDVFAITTDPTAITIQNMVVQIQPTNGVLGFTQVMQIRNNSDKLHIGSIPIGDNRNATIEMTVPVGALITEAFVLLNNELLPMREGSFLVDNSTFNIRYTEPLFPNFDYLVVVNYLMPYEQDAVMEFPVWHRFDGEMRLLISTDELRVIGEGFQGLGKQPIGDVEFSAYGVRYNLFPNDLIRYELSGRVAGVGEFPSNNPARSQATISLADNLPLLAIIAVMSLLVIFFGVMLMSWRRKSKIMPPSTQDVEAS
;
A
#
# COMPACT_ATOMS: atom_id res chain seq x y z
N MET A 1 29.15 -12.42 5.34
CA MET A 1 28.54 -12.33 6.69
C MET A 1 27.94 -10.95 7.03
N MET A 2 28.46 -9.83 6.51
CA MET A 2 28.00 -8.48 6.89
C MET A 2 26.64 -8.03 6.28
N ARG A 3 26.15 -8.70 5.22
CA ARG A 3 24.83 -8.39 4.60
C ARG A 3 23.61 -8.96 5.34
N MET A 4 23.80 -9.96 6.21
CA MET A 4 22.67 -10.63 6.90
C MET A 4 22.16 -9.87 8.13
N VAL A 5 22.99 -9.01 8.73
CA VAL A 5 22.62 -8.18 9.90
C VAL A 5 21.68 -7.03 9.51
N SER A 6 21.85 -6.47 8.31
CA SER A 6 21.01 -5.37 7.80
C SER A 6 19.57 -5.81 7.53
N LEU A 7 19.36 -7.04 7.05
CA LEU A 7 18.04 -7.57 6.72
C LEU A 7 17.23 -7.89 7.99
N LYS A 8 17.88 -8.44 9.03
CA LYS A 8 17.24 -8.69 10.33
C LYS A 8 16.86 -7.39 11.05
N LYS A 9 17.68 -6.33 10.96
CA LYS A 9 17.33 -5.01 11.52
C LYS A 9 16.12 -4.38 10.84
N SER A 10 16.02 -4.49 9.51
CA SER A 10 14.87 -3.97 8.75
C SER A 10 13.57 -4.73 9.05
N LEU A 11 13.63 -6.06 9.14
CA LEU A 11 12.47 -6.91 9.46
C LEU A 11 11.97 -6.70 10.90
N LEU A 12 12.88 -6.42 11.82
CA LEU A 12 12.56 -6.16 13.22
C LEU A 12 12.00 -4.76 13.45
N LEU A 13 12.53 -3.74 12.74
CA LEU A 13 11.95 -2.39 12.71
C LEU A 13 10.49 -2.44 12.20
N MET A 14 10.22 -3.28 11.19
CA MET A 14 8.87 -3.53 10.69
C MET A 14 7.96 -4.20 11.72
N LEU A 15 8.44 -5.21 12.45
CA LEU A 15 7.64 -5.92 13.46
C LEU A 15 7.23 -5.00 14.61
N ILE A 16 8.14 -4.11 15.03
CA ILE A 16 7.93 -3.17 16.14
C ILE A 16 6.88 -2.11 15.80
N VAL A 17 6.89 -1.58 14.56
CA VAL A 17 5.85 -0.64 14.10
C VAL A 17 4.48 -1.33 13.99
N VAL A 18 4.43 -2.60 13.59
CA VAL A 18 3.18 -3.37 13.51
C VAL A 18 2.60 -3.68 14.90
N ILE A 19 3.45 -3.94 15.91
CA ILE A 19 3.02 -4.22 17.29
C ILE A 19 2.62 -2.92 18.01
N GLY A 20 3.42 -1.86 17.89
CA GLY A 20 3.19 -0.58 18.58
C GLY A 20 1.88 0.09 18.19
N VAL A 21 1.50 0.06 16.91
CA VAL A 21 0.26 0.72 16.45
C VAL A 21 -1.01 -0.06 16.87
N TYR A 22 -0.93 -1.38 17.14
CA TYR A 22 -2.13 -2.23 17.24
C TYR A 22 -2.17 -3.33 18.33
N GLY A 23 -1.32 -3.27 19.37
CA GLY A 23 -1.39 -4.22 20.49
C GLY A 23 -2.53 -3.94 21.50
N LEU A 24 -3.63 -4.69 21.43
CA LEU A 24 -4.30 -5.41 22.55
C LEU A 24 -5.75 -5.79 22.17
N SER A 25 -5.93 -6.94 21.54
CA SER A 25 -7.14 -7.76 21.70
C SER A 25 -6.69 -9.22 21.81
N HIS A 26 -6.97 -9.82 22.96
CA HIS A 26 -6.51 -11.14 23.37
C HIS A 26 -7.33 -12.29 22.76
N ASP A 27 -6.75 -13.49 22.88
CA ASP A 27 -7.30 -14.84 22.66
C ASP A 27 -7.37 -15.38 21.23
N ASN A 28 -6.26 -15.96 20.77
CA ASN A 28 -6.30 -17.17 19.95
C ASN A 28 -5.31 -18.22 20.45
N ARG A 29 -5.81 -19.17 21.25
CA ARG A 29 -5.10 -20.40 21.61
C ARG A 29 -5.10 -21.32 20.39
N LEU A 30 -4.04 -21.30 19.58
CA LEU A 30 -3.79 -22.33 18.58
C LEU A 30 -3.25 -23.59 19.28
N LEU A 31 -4.11 -24.59 19.42
CA LEU A 31 -3.76 -25.97 19.75
C LEU A 31 -3.08 -26.59 18.53
N PHE A 32 -1.75 -26.68 18.54
CA PHE A 32 -1.02 -27.50 17.58
C PHE A 32 -1.03 -28.96 18.04
N ALA A 33 -1.50 -29.85 17.17
CA ALA A 33 -1.37 -31.29 17.33
C ALA A 33 0.10 -31.69 17.25
N GLN A 34 0.59 -32.43 18.26
CA GLN A 34 1.92 -33.01 18.29
C GLN A 34 2.07 -34.09 17.21
N GLU A 35 3.00 -33.91 16.28
CA GLU A 35 3.55 -35.01 15.49
C GLU A 35 4.46 -35.90 16.36
N PRO A 36 4.46 -37.23 16.14
CA PRO A 36 5.33 -38.14 16.88
C PRO A 36 6.80 -37.94 16.49
N GLN A 37 7.63 -37.64 17.47
CA GLN A 37 9.08 -37.54 17.32
C GLN A 37 9.72 -38.92 17.02
N PRO A 38 10.73 -38.99 16.13
CA PRO A 38 11.56 -40.17 16.02
C PRO A 38 12.47 -40.29 17.24
N THR A 39 12.48 -41.46 17.86
CA THR A 39 13.43 -41.84 18.90
C THR A 39 14.83 -41.95 18.30
N THR A 40 15.75 -41.13 18.78
CA THR A 40 17.19 -41.31 18.55
C THR A 40 17.92 -41.06 19.85
N ASP A 41 18.35 -42.15 20.48
CA ASP A 41 19.35 -42.20 21.54
C ASP A 41 20.69 -41.69 20.99
N ASP A 42 21.11 -40.49 21.39
CA ASP A 42 22.52 -40.19 21.71
C ASP A 42 22.63 -38.83 22.44
N LEU A 43 22.67 -38.84 23.77
CA LEU A 43 22.81 -37.65 24.61
C LEU A 43 24.29 -37.40 24.94
N SER A 44 25.00 -36.78 24.00
CA SER A 44 26.21 -36.01 24.30
C SER A 44 25.79 -34.62 24.78
N GLY A 45 25.97 -34.35 26.07
CA GLY A 45 25.65 -33.05 26.69
C GLY A 45 26.57 -31.95 26.19
N GLU A 46 26.21 -31.32 25.09
CA GLU A 46 26.81 -30.07 24.64
C GLU A 46 26.12 -28.92 25.38
N THR A 47 26.72 -28.49 26.50
CA THR A 47 26.29 -27.28 27.22
C THR A 47 26.46 -26.09 26.28
N THR A 48 25.36 -25.63 25.70
CA THR A 48 25.33 -24.35 24.98
C THR A 48 25.83 -23.27 25.93
N PRO A 49 26.89 -22.52 25.59
CA PRO A 49 27.39 -21.47 26.46
C PRO A 49 26.27 -20.44 26.69
N GLU A 50 25.97 -20.19 27.96
CA GLU A 50 25.06 -19.14 28.40
C GLU A 50 25.55 -17.82 27.81
N ALA A 51 24.77 -17.25 26.89
CA ALA A 51 25.13 -16.02 26.20
C ALA A 51 25.18 -14.88 27.22
N THR A 52 26.38 -14.35 27.48
CA THR A 52 26.57 -13.17 28.32
C THR A 52 25.68 -12.03 27.78
N PRO A 53 24.82 -11.41 28.61
CA PRO A 53 23.95 -10.35 28.16
C PRO A 53 24.78 -9.18 27.61
N LEU A 54 24.41 -8.69 26.41
CA LEU A 54 25.04 -7.51 25.81
C LEU A 54 24.70 -6.29 26.65
N ILE A 55 25.68 -5.78 27.39
CA ILE A 55 25.55 -4.51 28.12
C ILE A 55 25.55 -3.39 27.08
N ARG A 56 24.45 -2.65 26.98
CA ARG A 56 24.31 -1.49 26.09
C ARG A 56 24.41 -0.20 26.89
N GLU A 57 25.12 0.78 26.33
CA GLU A 57 25.32 2.08 26.96
C GLU A 57 24.00 2.89 26.96
N SER A 58 23.79 3.66 28.03
CA SER A 58 22.62 4.51 28.18
C SER A 58 22.94 5.83 28.88
N VAL A 59 22.11 6.85 28.62
CA VAL A 59 22.22 8.20 29.19
C VAL A 59 20.82 8.77 29.42
N GLN A 60 20.68 9.71 30.36
CA GLN A 60 19.41 10.43 30.56
C GLN A 60 19.21 11.51 29.50
N GLY A 61 17.99 11.61 28.98
CA GLY A 61 17.62 12.47 27.87
C GLY A 61 16.24 13.08 28.01
N THR A 62 15.85 13.88 27.02
CA THR A 62 14.51 14.48 26.92
C THR A 62 13.95 14.22 25.53
N ILE A 63 12.69 13.78 25.47
CA ILE A 63 11.96 13.62 24.21
C ILE A 63 10.85 14.65 24.17
N THR A 64 10.88 15.53 23.18
CA THR A 64 9.80 16.47 22.89
C THR A 64 9.18 16.17 21.54
N GLY A 65 8.07 16.83 21.26
CA GLY A 65 7.52 16.88 19.93
C GLY A 65 6.31 17.77 19.86
N THR A 66 5.73 17.81 18.67
CA THR A 66 4.50 18.53 18.36
C THR A 66 3.52 17.59 17.70
N VAL A 67 2.25 17.69 18.07
CA VAL A 67 1.16 16.96 17.42
C VAL A 67 0.45 17.92 16.47
N THR A 68 0.47 17.60 15.18
CA THR A 68 -0.18 18.41 14.15
C THR A 68 -1.52 17.79 13.79
N MET A 69 -2.61 18.55 13.94
CA MET A 69 -3.90 18.17 13.36
C MET A 69 -3.89 18.51 11.87
N MET A 70 -3.93 17.48 11.04
CA MET A 70 -3.82 17.60 9.58
C MET A 70 -5.17 17.80 8.88
N THR A 71 -6.29 17.63 9.60
CA THR A 71 -7.64 17.90 9.08
C THR A 71 -8.01 19.36 9.34
N ASP A 72 -8.46 20.05 8.28
CA ASP A 72 -8.79 21.46 8.32
C ASP A 72 -9.97 21.75 9.26
N GLY A 73 -9.86 22.85 10.01
CA GLY A 73 -10.90 23.31 10.92
C GLY A 73 -11.09 22.45 12.17
N MET A 74 -10.26 21.44 12.39
CA MET A 74 -10.26 20.66 13.63
C MET A 74 -9.11 21.07 14.56
N THR A 75 -9.34 20.89 15.85
CA THR A 75 -8.36 21.10 16.90
C THR A 75 -8.27 19.85 17.77
N LEU A 76 -7.07 19.56 18.28
CA LEU A 76 -6.88 18.54 19.29
C LEU A 76 -7.37 19.07 20.65
N PRO A 77 -8.05 18.25 21.47
CA PRO A 77 -8.31 18.60 22.85
C PRO A 77 -7.00 18.84 23.60
N THR A 78 -6.96 19.88 24.44
CA THR A 78 -5.96 19.96 25.50
C THR A 78 -6.07 18.70 26.35
N ASP A 79 -4.95 18.20 26.88
CA ASP A 79 -4.90 16.96 27.65
C ASP A 79 -5.08 15.66 26.85
N THR A 80 -4.99 15.70 25.52
CA THR A 80 -4.93 14.47 24.71
C THR A 80 -3.76 13.60 25.19
N PRO A 81 -3.99 12.31 25.52
CA PRO A 81 -2.94 11.44 26.03
C PRO A 81 -1.93 11.10 24.92
N VAL A 82 -0.67 11.10 25.32
CA VAL A 82 0.47 10.80 24.46
C VAL A 82 1.30 9.73 25.15
N SER A 83 1.61 8.64 24.46
CA SER A 83 2.49 7.58 24.97
C SER A 83 3.79 7.51 24.18
N LEU A 84 4.91 7.47 24.88
CA LEU A 84 6.22 7.15 24.32
C LEU A 84 6.47 5.66 24.49
N HIS A 85 6.77 4.99 23.39
CA HIS A 85 7.12 3.59 23.33
C HIS A 85 8.62 3.46 23.08
N ILE A 86 9.28 2.67 23.92
CA ILE A 86 10.71 2.38 23.87
C ILE A 86 10.86 0.88 23.68
N VAL A 87 11.44 0.46 22.57
CA VAL A 87 11.55 -0.96 22.23
C VAL A 87 12.99 -1.38 22.09
N ASP A 88 13.36 -2.39 22.86
CA ASP A 88 14.64 -3.07 22.77
C ASP A 88 14.60 -4.08 21.63
N PRO A 89 15.37 -3.90 20.53
CA PRO A 89 15.34 -4.82 19.41
C PRO A 89 15.88 -6.23 19.74
N TYR A 90 16.73 -6.36 20.76
CA TYR A 90 17.37 -7.63 21.12
C TYR A 90 16.48 -8.48 22.00
N THR A 91 15.82 -7.86 22.98
CA THR A 91 14.95 -8.56 23.94
C THR A 91 13.47 -8.50 23.57
N GLN A 92 13.10 -7.62 22.64
CA GLN A 92 11.71 -7.25 22.31
C GLN A 92 10.93 -6.69 23.51
N ALA A 93 11.64 -6.29 24.57
CA ALA A 93 11.01 -5.62 25.70
C ALA A 93 10.52 -4.24 25.29
N GLU A 94 9.31 -3.89 25.72
CA GLU A 94 8.70 -2.59 25.49
C GLU A 94 8.51 -1.86 26.83
N THR A 95 8.93 -0.60 26.88
CA THR A 95 8.63 0.32 27.97
C THR A 95 7.74 1.43 27.46
N ILE A 96 6.67 1.72 28.20
CA ILE A 96 5.70 2.76 27.84
C ILE A 96 5.71 3.85 28.90
N LEU A 97 5.95 5.10 28.48
CA LEU A 97 5.79 6.29 29.30
C LEU A 97 4.60 7.09 28.78
N THR A 98 3.88 7.80 29.66
CA THR A 98 2.70 8.60 29.27
C THR A 98 2.82 10.05 29.71
N THR A 99 2.25 10.95 28.93
CA THR A 99 2.12 12.37 29.20
C THR A 99 0.87 12.90 28.50
N THR A 100 0.63 14.21 28.56
CA THR A 100 -0.48 14.87 27.87
C THR A 100 0.01 16.03 27.02
N LEU A 101 -0.82 16.46 26.05
CA LEU A 101 -0.55 17.67 25.27
C LEU A 101 -0.79 18.94 26.06
N SER A 102 0.16 19.88 25.95
CA SER A 102 -0.03 21.27 26.33
C SER A 102 -0.91 22.02 25.33
N ALA A 103 -1.32 23.25 25.68
CA ALA A 103 -2.23 24.07 24.87
C ALA A 103 -1.69 24.47 23.48
N ASP A 104 -0.37 24.37 23.28
CA ASP A 104 0.32 24.58 22.00
C ASP A 104 0.57 23.27 21.23
N ASN A 105 -0.14 22.19 21.58
CA ASN A 105 -0.03 20.85 21.02
C ASN A 105 1.38 20.25 21.12
N ARG A 106 2.16 20.65 22.14
CA ARG A 106 3.46 20.07 22.43
C ARG A 106 3.34 19.01 23.51
N TYR A 107 4.29 18.08 23.50
CA TYR A 107 4.48 17.15 24.61
C TYR A 107 5.95 17.09 25.01
N ARG A 108 6.19 16.61 26.23
CA ARG A 108 7.54 16.42 26.77
C ARG A 108 7.60 15.22 27.70
N PHE A 109 8.59 14.37 27.46
CA PHE A 109 9.05 13.34 28.37
C PHE A 109 10.44 13.75 28.87
N ALA A 110 10.58 13.98 30.18
CA ALA A 110 11.86 14.31 30.80
C ALA A 110 12.48 13.03 31.40
N ASP A 111 13.80 13.07 31.61
CA ASP A 111 14.56 12.00 32.27
C ASP A 111 14.29 10.62 31.66
N VAL A 112 14.28 10.57 30.33
CA VAL A 112 14.10 9.34 29.56
C VAL A 112 15.47 8.67 29.43
N THR A 113 15.56 7.40 29.82
CA THR A 113 16.76 6.60 29.57
C THR A 113 16.89 6.33 28.07
N ILE A 114 17.87 6.97 27.45
CA ILE A 114 18.23 6.77 26.05
C ILE A 114 19.31 5.69 25.98
N THR A 115 18.97 4.55 25.40
CA THR A 115 19.88 3.41 25.23
C THR A 115 20.31 3.34 23.77
N GLN A 116 21.60 3.10 23.53
CA GLN A 116 22.11 2.95 22.17
C GLN A 116 21.39 1.80 21.44
N GLY A 117 20.75 2.13 20.31
CA GLY A 117 20.08 1.16 19.44
C GLY A 117 18.66 0.76 19.83
N ASP A 118 18.08 1.29 20.92
CA ASP A 118 16.64 1.15 21.18
C ASP A 118 15.83 1.99 20.20
N PHE A 119 14.58 1.62 19.94
CA PHE A 119 13.67 2.41 19.10
C PHE A 119 12.68 3.20 19.94
N TYR A 120 12.55 4.49 19.62
CA TYR A 120 11.67 5.43 20.28
C TYR A 120 10.62 5.93 19.28
N PHE A 121 9.35 5.79 19.61
CA PHE A 121 8.25 6.37 18.84
C PHE A 121 7.11 6.77 19.76
N VAL A 122 6.30 7.70 19.30
CA VAL A 122 5.22 8.28 20.08
C VAL A 122 3.88 7.91 19.46
N ILE A 123 2.92 7.55 20.30
CA ILE A 123 1.55 7.28 19.90
C ILE A 123 0.63 8.34 20.51
N VAL A 124 -0.30 8.82 19.68
CA VAL A 124 -1.42 9.66 20.10
C VAL A 124 -2.70 8.92 19.77
N GLN A 125 -3.58 8.76 20.76
CA GLN A 125 -4.90 8.20 20.54
C GLN A 125 -5.90 9.32 20.22
N PHE A 126 -6.50 9.27 19.04
CA PHE A 126 -7.50 10.24 18.61
C PHE A 126 -8.65 9.54 17.89
N GLN A 127 -9.89 9.85 18.28
CA GLN A 127 -11.11 9.24 17.72
C GLN A 127 -11.09 7.69 17.69
N GLY A 128 -10.53 7.07 18.73
CA GLY A 128 -10.43 5.60 18.82
C GLY A 128 -9.46 4.98 17.83
N ARG A 129 -8.47 5.76 17.35
CA ARG A 129 -7.37 5.31 16.51
C ARG A 129 -6.03 5.74 17.12
N ASN A 130 -5.03 4.89 16.92
CA ASN A 130 -3.66 5.18 17.31
C ASN A 130 -2.94 5.76 16.09
N PHE A 131 -2.39 6.95 16.25
CA PHE A 131 -1.46 7.55 15.31
C PHE A 131 -0.08 7.39 15.91
N ALA A 132 0.88 6.88 15.14
CA ALA A 132 2.26 6.72 15.59
C ALA A 132 3.20 7.60 14.78
N SER A 133 4.23 8.12 15.43
CA SER A 133 5.34 8.78 14.77
C SER A 133 6.22 7.76 14.05
N ASN A 134 7.10 8.27 13.19
CA ASN A 134 8.23 7.45 12.72
C ASN A 134 9.13 7.09 13.92
N PRO A 135 9.63 5.83 13.98
CA PRO A 135 10.58 5.45 15.02
C PRO A 135 11.95 6.08 14.78
N ILE A 136 12.60 6.46 15.88
CA ILE A 136 13.98 6.95 15.90
C ILE A 136 14.84 5.97 16.69
N GLU A 137 16.01 5.63 16.16
CA GLU A 137 17.01 4.82 16.87
C GLU A 137 17.75 5.69 17.90
N GLY A 138 17.87 5.18 19.13
CA GLY A 138 18.56 5.85 20.22
C GLY A 138 20.05 6.00 19.95
N ASP A 139 20.55 7.24 20.03
CA ASP A 139 21.97 7.60 20.01
C ASP A 139 22.31 8.33 21.31
N ILE A 140 23.16 7.74 22.15
CA ILE A 140 23.55 8.31 23.45
C ILE A 140 24.33 9.63 23.32
N ARG A 141 24.84 9.95 22.13
CA ARG A 141 25.51 11.23 21.85
C ARG A 141 24.52 12.34 21.53
N LEU A 142 23.28 11.98 21.22
CA LEU A 142 22.17 12.88 20.92
C LEU A 142 20.96 12.50 21.79
N PRO A 143 21.06 12.61 23.13
CA PRO A 143 20.03 12.12 24.05
C PRO A 143 18.74 12.95 24.05
N ASN A 144 18.66 13.99 23.22
CA ASN A 144 17.48 14.83 23.12
C ASN A 144 16.88 14.68 21.73
N PHE A 145 15.63 14.21 21.68
CA PHE A 145 14.89 13.99 20.43
C PHE A 145 13.72 14.96 20.31
N ASP A 146 13.43 15.37 19.08
CA ASP A 146 12.18 16.01 18.72
C ASP A 146 11.45 15.12 17.72
N ILE A 147 10.30 14.58 18.13
CA ILE A 147 9.54 13.57 17.37
C ILE A 147 8.18 14.15 16.99
N PRO A 148 8.01 14.71 15.77
CA PRO A 148 6.70 15.18 15.34
C PRO A 148 5.75 14.00 15.05
N ILE A 149 4.46 14.25 15.21
CA ILE A 149 3.40 13.28 14.87
C ILE A 149 2.22 14.00 14.23
N ASP A 150 1.70 13.40 13.16
CA ASP A 150 0.55 13.88 12.42
C ASP A 150 -0.70 13.08 12.81
N VAL A 151 -1.79 13.78 13.11
CA VAL A 151 -3.08 13.21 13.49
C VAL A 151 -4.15 13.69 12.53
N PHE A 152 -5.05 12.79 12.15
CA PHE A 152 -6.11 13.05 11.21
C PHE A 152 -7.47 12.76 11.84
N ALA A 153 -8.52 13.49 11.45
CA ALA A 153 -9.89 13.01 11.64
C ALA A 153 -10.10 11.72 10.86
N ILE A 154 -11.09 10.95 11.27
CA ILE A 154 -11.54 9.78 10.50
C ILE A 154 -12.72 10.13 9.58
N THR A 155 -12.82 9.43 8.45
CA THR A 155 -13.99 9.45 7.59
C THR A 155 -14.32 8.04 7.10
N THR A 156 -15.61 7.78 6.87
CA THR A 156 -16.12 6.57 6.22
C THR A 156 -16.81 6.89 4.89
N ASP A 157 -16.79 8.15 4.47
CA ASP A 157 -17.39 8.62 3.22
C ASP A 157 -16.64 7.99 2.03
N PRO A 158 -17.30 7.15 1.21
CA PRO A 158 -16.66 6.51 0.07
C PRO A 158 -16.34 7.51 -1.06
N THR A 159 -16.97 8.68 -1.09
CA THR A 159 -16.69 9.71 -2.11
C THR A 159 -15.32 10.36 -1.92
N ALA A 160 -14.69 10.16 -0.75
CA ALA A 160 -13.31 10.56 -0.51
C ALA A 160 -12.30 9.77 -1.36
N ILE A 161 -12.66 8.55 -1.80
CA ILE A 161 -11.77 7.65 -2.53
C ILE A 161 -12.03 7.75 -4.02
N THR A 162 -10.96 7.81 -4.82
CA THR A 162 -11.05 7.84 -6.27
C THR A 162 -9.95 6.99 -6.89
N ILE A 163 -10.32 6.17 -7.87
CA ILE A 163 -9.39 5.52 -8.78
C ILE A 163 -8.99 6.57 -9.82
N GLN A 164 -7.70 6.90 -9.87
CA GLN A 164 -7.16 7.90 -10.79
C GLN A 164 -6.71 7.27 -12.10
N ASN A 165 -6.08 6.10 -12.04
CA ASN A 165 -5.58 5.41 -13.23
C ASN A 165 -5.71 3.90 -13.03
N MET A 166 -5.91 3.19 -14.13
CA MET A 166 -5.89 1.73 -14.17
C MET A 166 -5.06 1.25 -15.35
N VAL A 167 -4.11 0.36 -15.10
CA VAL A 167 -3.34 -0.31 -16.15
C VAL A 167 -3.55 -1.80 -16.01
N VAL A 168 -3.97 -2.46 -17.08
CA VAL A 168 -4.10 -3.92 -17.12
C VAL A 168 -3.15 -4.45 -18.18
N GLN A 169 -2.18 -5.25 -17.73
CA GLN A 169 -1.33 -6.02 -18.62
C GLN A 169 -1.94 -7.39 -18.86
N ILE A 170 -1.93 -7.82 -20.10
CA ILE A 170 -2.55 -9.06 -20.56
C ILE A 170 -1.49 -9.84 -21.31
N GLN A 171 -1.21 -11.05 -20.84
CA GLN A 171 -0.19 -11.90 -21.45
C GLN A 171 -0.63 -13.37 -21.50
N PRO A 172 -0.32 -14.09 -22.59
CA PRO A 172 -0.46 -15.54 -22.62
C PRO A 172 0.46 -16.19 -21.59
N THR A 173 -0.05 -17.15 -20.80
CA THR A 173 0.76 -17.90 -19.82
C THR A 173 0.19 -19.30 -19.65
N ASN A 174 0.95 -20.33 -20.01
CA ASN A 174 0.64 -21.74 -19.74
C ASN A 174 -0.80 -22.17 -20.09
N GLY A 175 -1.29 -21.84 -21.29
CA GLY A 175 -2.63 -22.26 -21.71
C GLY A 175 -3.76 -21.30 -21.34
N VAL A 176 -3.50 -20.25 -20.56
CA VAL A 176 -4.49 -19.26 -20.11
C VAL A 176 -4.00 -17.83 -20.37
N LEU A 177 -4.85 -16.84 -20.16
CA LEU A 177 -4.44 -15.44 -20.12
C LEU A 177 -4.13 -15.03 -18.67
N GLY A 178 -2.93 -14.50 -18.44
CA GLY A 178 -2.54 -13.84 -17.21
C GLY A 178 -2.80 -12.34 -17.28
N PHE A 179 -3.29 -11.80 -16.18
CA PHE A 179 -3.62 -10.39 -16.02
C PHE A 179 -2.87 -9.82 -14.83
N THR A 180 -2.22 -8.68 -15.04
CA THR A 180 -1.67 -7.83 -13.97
C THR A 180 -2.41 -6.50 -14.01
N GLN A 181 -3.29 -6.27 -13.05
CA GLN A 181 -4.08 -5.05 -12.93
C GLN A 181 -3.49 -4.16 -11.85
N VAL A 182 -3.05 -2.96 -12.24
CA VAL A 182 -2.51 -1.93 -11.36
C VAL A 182 -3.48 -0.76 -11.31
N MET A 183 -3.95 -0.41 -10.12
CA MET A 183 -4.85 0.71 -9.89
C MET A 183 -4.18 1.75 -9.00
N GLN A 184 -4.20 3.00 -9.44
CA GLN A 184 -3.80 4.14 -8.61
C GLN A 184 -5.04 4.69 -7.91
N ILE A 185 -5.05 4.60 -6.58
CA ILE A 185 -6.15 5.01 -5.72
C ILE A 185 -5.67 6.15 -4.83
N ARG A 186 -6.49 7.19 -4.70
CA ARG A 186 -6.22 8.33 -3.83
C ARG A 186 -7.39 8.60 -2.90
N ASN A 187 -7.07 8.92 -1.65
CA ASN A 187 -7.98 9.61 -0.74
C ASN A 187 -7.84 11.13 -0.96
N ASN A 188 -8.85 11.74 -1.56
CA ASN A 188 -8.90 13.16 -1.91
C ASN A 188 -9.39 14.06 -0.76
N SER A 189 -9.73 13.49 0.40
CA SER A 189 -10.08 14.24 1.60
C SER A 189 -8.84 14.57 2.43
N ASP A 190 -9.03 15.40 3.46
CA ASP A 190 -8.07 15.71 4.52
C ASP A 190 -8.24 14.81 5.77
N LYS A 191 -9.01 13.72 5.65
CA LYS A 191 -9.33 12.77 6.73
C LYS A 191 -8.84 11.37 6.43
N LEU A 192 -8.40 10.64 7.45
CA LEU A 192 -8.07 9.23 7.35
C LEU A 192 -9.33 8.42 6.99
N HIS A 193 -9.34 7.80 5.81
CA HIS A 193 -10.47 6.97 5.40
C HIS A 193 -10.32 5.57 6.01
N ILE A 194 -11.31 5.16 6.80
CA ILE A 194 -11.28 3.88 7.55
C ILE A 194 -12.27 2.85 7.01
N GLY A 195 -12.97 3.15 5.91
CA GLY A 195 -13.96 2.23 5.33
C GLY A 195 -15.26 2.12 6.12
N SER A 196 -16.32 1.67 5.45
CA SER A 196 -17.66 1.51 6.05
C SER A 196 -18.21 0.09 5.98
N ILE A 197 -17.60 -0.78 5.17
CA ILE A 197 -18.09 -2.13 4.92
C ILE A 197 -17.44 -3.08 5.92
N PRO A 198 -18.19 -3.65 6.89
CA PRO A 198 -17.60 -4.46 7.95
C PRO A 198 -17.08 -5.79 7.41
N ILE A 199 -15.84 -6.13 7.74
CA ILE A 199 -15.19 -7.40 7.39
C ILE A 199 -14.59 -8.07 8.63
N GLY A 200 -15.40 -8.87 9.31
CA GLY A 200 -15.00 -9.58 10.54
C GLY A 200 -14.60 -8.64 11.67
N ASP A 201 -13.84 -9.16 12.64
CA ASP A 201 -13.38 -8.56 13.90
C ASP A 201 -13.00 -7.06 13.81
N ASN A 202 -13.99 -6.16 13.96
CA ASN A 202 -13.82 -4.71 14.03
C ASN A 202 -13.01 -4.06 12.88
N ARG A 203 -12.93 -4.71 11.72
CA ARG A 203 -12.29 -4.15 10.53
C ARG A 203 -13.32 -3.79 9.49
N ASN A 204 -13.04 -2.75 8.72
CA ASN A 204 -13.85 -2.37 7.57
C ASN A 204 -12.99 -2.44 6.30
N ALA A 205 -13.60 -2.79 5.17
CA ALA A 205 -12.97 -2.62 3.88
C ALA A 205 -12.90 -1.13 3.53
N THR A 206 -11.70 -0.68 3.19
CA THR A 206 -11.39 0.68 2.71
C THR A 206 -11.33 0.74 1.19
N ILE A 207 -10.92 -0.36 0.55
CA ILE A 207 -10.98 -0.55 -0.89
C ILE A 207 -11.73 -1.86 -1.15
N GLU A 208 -12.61 -1.83 -2.14
CA GLU A 208 -13.31 -3.00 -2.66
C GLU A 208 -13.13 -3.00 -4.17
N MET A 209 -12.84 -4.18 -4.71
CA MET A 209 -12.50 -4.36 -6.11
C MET A 209 -13.08 -5.68 -6.56
N THR A 210 -13.42 -5.76 -7.84
CA THR A 210 -13.84 -7.01 -8.48
C THR A 210 -13.02 -7.23 -9.73
N VAL A 211 -12.69 -8.49 -9.97
CA VAL A 211 -12.10 -8.94 -11.23
C VAL A 211 -13.22 -9.54 -12.11
N PRO A 212 -13.00 -9.73 -13.43
CA PRO A 212 -14.00 -10.35 -14.29
C PRO A 212 -14.42 -11.73 -13.79
N VAL A 213 -15.67 -12.10 -14.07
CA VAL A 213 -16.22 -13.42 -13.73
C VAL A 213 -15.39 -14.52 -14.41
N GLY A 214 -15.10 -15.59 -13.67
CA GLY A 214 -14.28 -16.71 -14.16
C GLY A 214 -12.78 -16.51 -13.96
N ALA A 215 -12.35 -15.36 -13.43
CA ALA A 215 -10.98 -15.15 -13.01
C ALA A 215 -10.62 -15.98 -11.78
N LEU A 216 -9.39 -16.46 -11.76
CA LEU A 216 -8.72 -17.01 -10.58
C LEU A 216 -7.71 -15.97 -10.08
N ILE A 217 -8.01 -15.33 -8.96
CA ILE A 217 -7.12 -14.37 -8.32
C ILE A 217 -5.97 -15.14 -7.71
N THR A 218 -4.75 -14.85 -8.15
CA THR A 218 -3.54 -15.50 -7.66
C THR A 218 -2.88 -14.69 -6.57
N GLU A 219 -2.83 -13.37 -6.72
CA GLU A 219 -2.16 -12.47 -5.76
C GLU A 219 -2.81 -11.07 -5.76
N ALA A 220 -2.75 -10.39 -4.61
CA ALA A 220 -3.13 -8.99 -4.47
C ALA A 220 -2.26 -8.30 -3.41
N PHE A 221 -1.77 -7.09 -3.70
CA PHE A 221 -0.95 -6.31 -2.78
C PHE A 221 -1.06 -4.79 -3.02
N VAL A 222 -0.62 -3.99 -2.04
CA VAL A 222 -0.53 -2.52 -2.15
C VAL A 222 0.92 -2.07 -2.09
N LEU A 223 1.30 -1.14 -2.95
CA LEU A 223 2.52 -0.36 -2.85
C LEU A 223 2.18 1.04 -2.33
N LEU A 224 2.97 1.53 -1.38
CA LEU A 224 2.94 2.92 -0.93
C LEU A 224 4.30 3.53 -1.19
N ASN A 225 4.35 4.69 -1.86
CA ASN A 225 5.61 5.34 -2.24
C ASN A 225 6.58 4.40 -2.98
N ASN A 226 6.06 3.52 -3.83
CA ASN A 226 6.83 2.52 -4.59
C ASN A 226 7.54 1.44 -3.75
N GLU A 227 7.24 1.34 -2.46
CA GLU A 227 7.74 0.27 -1.59
C GLU A 227 6.64 -0.76 -1.34
N LEU A 228 7.02 -2.04 -1.41
CA LEU A 228 6.15 -3.14 -0.96
C LEU A 228 5.96 -2.97 0.55
N LEU A 229 4.74 -2.61 0.94
CA LEU A 229 4.42 -2.57 2.35
C LEU A 229 4.46 -4.00 2.90
N PRO A 230 5.03 -4.22 4.09
CA PRO A 230 4.86 -5.48 4.80
C PRO A 230 3.37 -5.61 5.11
N MET A 231 2.68 -6.38 4.27
CA MET A 231 1.25 -6.56 4.40
C MET A 231 1.00 -7.31 5.70
N ARG A 232 0.06 -6.82 6.52
CA ARG A 232 -0.40 -7.64 7.64
C ARG A 232 -1.10 -8.85 7.02
N GLU A 233 -0.91 -9.99 7.65
CA GLU A 233 -1.69 -11.16 7.30
C GLU A 233 -3.18 -10.79 7.39
N GLY A 234 -3.91 -10.98 6.29
CA GLY A 234 -5.32 -10.62 6.20
C GLY A 234 -5.64 -9.14 5.94
N SER A 235 -4.67 -8.27 5.59
CA SER A 235 -4.98 -6.92 5.07
C SER A 235 -5.76 -6.97 3.74
N PHE A 236 -5.56 -8.05 2.97
CA PHE A 236 -6.36 -8.39 1.81
C PHE A 236 -7.21 -9.61 2.09
N LEU A 237 -8.46 -9.53 1.67
CA LEU A 237 -9.43 -10.60 1.75
C LEU A 237 -9.92 -10.86 0.33
N VAL A 238 -9.45 -11.98 -0.20
CA VAL A 238 -9.73 -12.44 -1.56
C VAL A 238 -10.80 -13.51 -1.48
N ASP A 239 -11.90 -13.30 -2.20
CA ASP A 239 -12.96 -14.26 -2.36
C ASP A 239 -13.10 -14.63 -3.84
N ASN A 240 -12.48 -15.76 -4.22
CA ASN A 240 -12.55 -16.29 -5.59
C ASN A 240 -13.95 -16.79 -5.97
N SER A 241 -14.87 -17.01 -5.02
CA SER A 241 -16.24 -17.43 -5.33
C SER A 241 -17.12 -16.26 -5.78
N THR A 242 -16.80 -15.05 -5.30
CA THR A 242 -17.50 -13.80 -5.65
C THR A 242 -16.65 -12.86 -6.50
N PHE A 243 -15.43 -13.28 -6.87
CA PHE A 243 -14.45 -12.51 -7.65
C PHE A 243 -14.09 -11.16 -7.02
N ASN A 244 -14.17 -11.09 -5.68
CA ASN A 244 -14.05 -9.86 -4.92
C ASN A 244 -12.75 -9.81 -4.14
N ILE A 245 -12.17 -8.61 -4.04
CA ILE A 245 -10.96 -8.33 -3.30
C ILE A 245 -11.24 -7.12 -2.41
N ARG A 246 -10.97 -7.27 -1.11
CA ARG A 246 -11.13 -6.20 -0.14
C ARG A 246 -9.83 -5.90 0.56
N TYR A 247 -9.49 -4.63 0.66
CA TYR A 247 -8.37 -4.12 1.43
C TYR A 247 -8.91 -3.47 2.71
N THR A 248 -8.29 -3.73 3.86
CA THR A 248 -8.83 -3.30 5.16
C THR A 248 -7.99 -2.25 5.89
N GLU A 249 -6.83 -1.84 5.35
CA GLU A 249 -6.02 -0.82 6.03
C GLU A 249 -6.55 0.59 5.75
N PRO A 250 -6.43 1.51 6.72
CA PRO A 250 -6.79 2.91 6.52
C PRO A 250 -6.03 3.58 5.35
N LEU A 251 -6.71 4.49 4.65
CA LEU A 251 -6.12 5.29 3.57
C LEU A 251 -5.90 6.72 4.05
N PHE A 252 -4.63 7.11 4.14
CA PHE A 252 -4.20 8.45 4.52
C PHE A 252 -4.54 9.48 3.43
N PRO A 253 -4.91 10.72 3.82
CA PRO A 253 -5.10 11.85 2.92
C PRO A 253 -3.95 12.08 1.96
N ASN A 254 -4.27 12.34 0.68
CA ASN A 254 -3.30 12.82 -0.32
C ASN A 254 -2.14 11.86 -0.64
N PHE A 255 -2.21 10.60 -0.21
CA PHE A 255 -1.30 9.55 -0.64
C PHE A 255 -1.85 8.83 -1.87
N ASP A 256 -0.93 8.43 -2.76
CA ASP A 256 -1.22 7.56 -3.89
C ASP A 256 -0.92 6.12 -3.49
N TYR A 257 -1.96 5.30 -3.53
CA TYR A 257 -1.91 3.87 -3.27
C TYR A 257 -1.92 3.15 -4.61
N LEU A 258 -0.91 2.31 -4.88
CA LEU A 258 -0.91 1.45 -6.04
C LEU A 258 -1.36 0.05 -5.62
N VAL A 259 -2.56 -0.33 -6.01
CA VAL A 259 -3.08 -1.67 -5.76
C VAL A 259 -2.79 -2.54 -6.97
N VAL A 260 -2.10 -3.65 -6.76
CA VAL A 260 -1.75 -4.61 -7.80
C VAL A 260 -2.53 -5.89 -7.55
N VAL A 261 -3.16 -6.40 -8.60
CA VAL A 261 -3.91 -7.66 -8.59
C VAL A 261 -3.45 -8.51 -9.76
N ASN A 262 -3.02 -9.74 -9.46
CA ASN A 262 -2.71 -10.75 -10.46
C ASN A 262 -3.83 -11.79 -10.50
N TYR A 263 -4.29 -12.10 -11.70
CA TYR A 263 -5.30 -13.13 -11.91
C TYR A 263 -5.13 -13.85 -13.24
N LEU A 264 -5.63 -15.08 -13.31
CA LEU A 264 -5.64 -15.92 -14.50
C LEU A 264 -7.07 -16.07 -15.00
N MET A 265 -7.26 -16.10 -16.32
CA MET A 265 -8.56 -16.39 -16.90
C MET A 265 -8.46 -17.40 -18.04
N PRO A 266 -9.40 -18.36 -18.12
CA PRO A 266 -9.53 -19.20 -19.30
C PRO A 266 -9.87 -18.32 -20.51
N TYR A 267 -9.28 -18.67 -21.65
CA TYR A 267 -9.50 -17.98 -22.90
C TYR A 267 -9.38 -18.98 -24.05
N GLU A 268 -10.21 -18.81 -25.07
CA GLU A 268 -10.15 -19.62 -26.29
C GLU A 268 -10.03 -18.72 -27.51
N GLN A 269 -11.11 -18.02 -27.88
CA GLN A 269 -11.15 -17.15 -29.05
C GLN A 269 -11.76 -15.78 -28.76
N ASP A 270 -12.66 -15.70 -27.80
CA ASP A 270 -13.30 -14.48 -27.36
C ASP A 270 -13.54 -14.55 -25.84
N ALA A 271 -13.47 -13.40 -25.19
CA ALA A 271 -13.80 -13.25 -23.79
C ALA A 271 -14.36 -11.85 -23.53
N VAL A 272 -15.51 -11.79 -22.87
CA VAL A 272 -16.10 -10.54 -22.40
C VAL A 272 -15.60 -10.25 -21.00
N MET A 273 -14.90 -9.13 -20.85
CA MET A 273 -14.49 -8.60 -19.57
C MET A 273 -15.54 -7.63 -19.09
N GLU A 274 -16.15 -7.94 -17.95
CA GLU A 274 -17.17 -7.10 -17.34
C GLU A 274 -17.02 -7.16 -15.82
N PHE A 275 -16.92 -6.00 -15.18
CA PHE A 275 -16.87 -5.87 -13.72
C PHE A 275 -17.31 -4.47 -13.29
N PRO A 276 -17.95 -4.34 -12.11
CA PRO A 276 -18.31 -3.04 -11.56
C PRO A 276 -17.10 -2.30 -10.98
N VAL A 277 -17.18 -0.97 -10.95
CA VAL A 277 -16.30 -0.13 -10.14
C VAL A 277 -16.97 0.18 -8.79
N TRP A 278 -16.29 -0.07 -7.68
CA TRP A 278 -16.85 0.19 -6.33
C TRP A 278 -16.53 1.59 -5.81
N HIS A 279 -15.56 2.25 -6.44
CA HIS A 279 -15.10 3.61 -6.13
C HIS A 279 -15.25 4.47 -7.37
N ARG A 280 -15.36 5.79 -7.20
CA ARG A 280 -15.34 6.71 -8.34
C ARG A 280 -14.09 6.47 -9.17
N PHE A 281 -14.24 6.31 -10.48
CA PHE A 281 -13.12 6.21 -11.41
C PHE A 281 -13.15 7.41 -12.34
N ASP A 282 -12.24 8.36 -12.12
CA ASP A 282 -12.09 9.57 -12.92
C ASP A 282 -10.66 9.65 -13.44
N GLY A 283 -10.43 9.05 -14.61
CA GLY A 283 -9.13 9.04 -15.26
C GLY A 283 -8.97 7.98 -16.34
N GLU A 284 -7.74 7.54 -16.58
CA GLU A 284 -7.41 6.70 -17.73
C GLU A 284 -7.34 5.22 -17.37
N MET A 285 -7.93 4.38 -18.21
CA MET A 285 -7.71 2.95 -18.23
C MET A 285 -6.87 2.59 -19.46
N ARG A 286 -5.79 1.85 -19.24
CA ARG A 286 -4.90 1.36 -20.30
C ARG A 286 -4.84 -0.17 -20.29
N LEU A 287 -4.98 -0.76 -21.45
CA LEU A 287 -4.72 -2.18 -21.68
C LEU A 287 -3.38 -2.31 -22.42
N LEU A 288 -2.54 -3.21 -21.95
CA LEU A 288 -1.24 -3.53 -22.53
C LEU A 288 -1.20 -5.01 -22.84
N ILE A 289 -1.24 -5.38 -24.12
CA ILE A 289 -1.30 -6.77 -24.55
C ILE A 289 0.04 -7.20 -25.16
N SER A 290 0.68 -8.23 -24.63
CA SER A 290 2.01 -8.70 -25.09
C SER A 290 1.99 -9.53 -26.38
N THR A 291 0.85 -9.56 -27.09
CA THR A 291 0.68 -10.27 -28.37
C THR A 291 -0.13 -9.43 -29.35
N ASP A 292 0.08 -9.69 -30.65
CA ASP A 292 -0.60 -9.07 -31.79
C ASP A 292 -1.86 -9.86 -32.18
N GLU A 293 -1.98 -11.07 -31.62
CA GLU A 293 -3.05 -12.01 -31.91
C GLU A 293 -4.36 -11.65 -31.21
N LEU A 294 -4.31 -10.73 -30.22
CA LEU A 294 -5.47 -10.22 -29.50
C LEU A 294 -5.78 -8.78 -29.89
N ARG A 295 -7.07 -8.51 -30.08
CA ARG A 295 -7.63 -7.16 -30.23
C ARG A 295 -8.63 -6.87 -29.12
N VAL A 296 -8.73 -5.59 -28.75
CA VAL A 296 -9.72 -5.08 -27.82
C VAL A 296 -10.89 -4.48 -28.61
N ILE A 297 -12.10 -4.87 -28.25
CA ILE A 297 -13.35 -4.28 -28.76
C ILE A 297 -14.11 -3.75 -27.55
N GLY A 298 -14.35 -2.45 -27.48
CA GLY A 298 -15.08 -1.83 -26.37
C GLY A 298 -15.42 -0.39 -26.67
N GLU A 299 -16.44 0.13 -25.99
CA GLU A 299 -16.83 1.52 -26.14
C GLU A 299 -15.70 2.45 -25.66
N GLY A 300 -15.34 3.44 -26.48
CA GLY A 300 -14.34 4.44 -26.15
C GLY A 300 -12.88 3.99 -26.20
N PHE A 301 -12.60 2.68 -26.29
CA PHE A 301 -11.23 2.18 -26.44
C PHE A 301 -10.62 2.57 -27.78
N GLN A 302 -9.45 3.19 -27.72
CA GLN A 302 -8.66 3.59 -28.89
C GLN A 302 -7.32 2.85 -28.88
N GLY A 303 -6.89 2.39 -30.05
CA GLY A 303 -5.54 1.86 -30.23
C GLY A 303 -4.51 2.97 -30.07
N LEU A 304 -3.54 2.77 -29.18
CA LEU A 304 -2.44 3.71 -28.90
C LEU A 304 -1.12 3.27 -29.55
N GLY A 305 -1.15 2.22 -30.37
CA GLY A 305 0.02 1.66 -31.04
C GLY A 305 0.86 0.75 -30.14
N LYS A 306 2.08 0.47 -30.60
CA LYS A 306 3.05 -0.38 -29.91
C LYS A 306 3.84 0.40 -28.86
N GLN A 307 4.07 -0.22 -27.71
CA GLN A 307 4.80 0.38 -26.61
C GLN A 307 5.81 -0.61 -26.03
N PRO A 308 7.12 -0.31 -26.11
CA PRO A 308 8.12 -1.13 -25.45
C PRO A 308 8.08 -0.86 -23.94
N ILE A 309 8.06 -1.91 -23.14
CA ILE A 309 8.26 -1.80 -21.69
C ILE A 309 9.20 -2.93 -21.25
N GLY A 310 10.40 -2.53 -20.81
CA GLY A 310 11.52 -3.48 -20.73
C GLY A 310 11.84 -4.04 -22.13
N ASP A 311 11.98 -5.36 -22.22
CA ASP A 311 12.26 -6.07 -23.47
C ASP A 311 10.99 -6.59 -24.18
N VAL A 312 9.80 -6.23 -23.68
CA VAL A 312 8.52 -6.71 -24.21
C VAL A 312 7.81 -5.56 -24.93
N GLU A 313 7.34 -5.83 -26.14
CA GLU A 313 6.50 -4.89 -26.90
C GLU A 313 5.01 -5.18 -26.64
N PHE A 314 4.25 -4.17 -26.25
CA PHE A 314 2.82 -4.28 -25.99
C PHE A 314 1.99 -3.55 -27.04
N SER A 315 0.92 -4.18 -27.51
CA SER A 315 -0.20 -3.50 -28.17
C SER A 315 -0.98 -2.73 -27.10
N ALA A 316 -0.95 -1.39 -27.15
CA ALA A 316 -1.59 -0.55 -26.17
C ALA A 316 -2.98 -0.07 -26.64
N TYR A 317 -3.95 -0.11 -25.73
CA TYR A 317 -5.28 0.47 -25.91
C TYR A 317 -5.60 1.36 -24.73
N GLY A 318 -6.36 2.43 -24.93
CA GLY A 318 -6.74 3.34 -23.84
C GLY A 318 -8.13 3.90 -23.98
N VAL A 319 -8.72 4.22 -22.85
CA VAL A 319 -10.00 4.90 -22.70
C VAL A 319 -9.96 5.79 -21.48
N ARG A 320 -10.68 6.92 -21.51
CA ARG A 320 -10.86 7.78 -20.36
C ARG A 320 -12.25 7.58 -19.79
N TYR A 321 -12.31 7.31 -18.50
CA TYR A 321 -13.54 7.07 -17.76
C TYR A 321 -13.85 8.21 -16.79
N ASN A 322 -15.14 8.40 -16.55
CA ASN A 322 -15.69 9.15 -15.43
C ASN A 322 -16.90 8.36 -14.91
N LEU A 323 -16.60 7.27 -14.20
CA LEU A 323 -17.56 6.29 -13.71
C LEU A 323 -17.83 6.51 -12.22
N PHE A 324 -19.09 6.32 -11.84
CA PHE A 324 -19.55 6.34 -10.45
C PHE A 324 -19.59 4.92 -9.89
N PRO A 325 -19.65 4.76 -8.54
CA PRO A 325 -19.81 3.44 -7.94
C PRO A 325 -21.00 2.66 -8.53
N ASN A 326 -20.76 1.38 -8.82
CA ASN A 326 -21.62 0.40 -9.50
C ASN A 326 -21.74 0.54 -11.03
N ASP A 327 -21.13 1.56 -11.65
CA ASP A 327 -20.98 1.56 -13.10
C ASP A 327 -20.07 0.40 -13.54
N LEU A 328 -20.20 -0.04 -14.79
CA LEU A 328 -19.47 -1.18 -15.33
C LEU A 328 -18.32 -0.74 -16.24
N ILE A 329 -17.17 -1.39 -16.08
CA ILE A 329 -16.15 -1.45 -17.13
C ILE A 329 -16.48 -2.68 -17.98
N ARG A 330 -16.55 -2.49 -19.30
CA ARG A 330 -16.81 -3.57 -20.25
C ARG A 330 -15.95 -3.47 -21.50
N TYR A 331 -15.30 -4.56 -21.87
CA TYR A 331 -14.62 -4.72 -23.16
C TYR A 331 -14.52 -6.21 -23.53
N GLU A 332 -14.36 -6.51 -24.80
CA GLU A 332 -14.15 -7.85 -25.33
C GLU A 332 -12.70 -7.99 -25.79
N LEU A 333 -12.07 -9.10 -25.43
CA LEU A 333 -10.85 -9.58 -26.07
C LEU A 333 -11.25 -10.57 -27.15
N SER A 334 -10.72 -10.41 -28.36
CA SER A 334 -11.02 -11.29 -29.49
C SER A 334 -9.74 -11.63 -30.24
N GLY A 335 -9.62 -12.87 -30.69
CA GLY A 335 -8.43 -13.37 -31.39
C GLY A 335 -8.02 -14.77 -30.94
N ARG A 336 -7.13 -15.43 -31.69
CA ARG A 336 -6.63 -16.76 -31.35
C ARG A 336 -5.17 -16.66 -30.95
N VAL A 337 -4.90 -16.97 -29.70
CA VAL A 337 -3.54 -16.89 -29.15
C VAL A 337 -2.88 -18.26 -29.21
N ALA A 338 -1.72 -18.35 -29.86
CA ALA A 338 -0.98 -19.60 -29.92
C ALA A 338 -0.66 -20.13 -28.51
N GLY A 339 -1.01 -21.39 -28.23
CA GLY A 339 -0.73 -22.03 -26.94
C GLY A 339 -1.64 -21.63 -25.78
N VAL A 340 -2.74 -20.89 -26.03
CA VAL A 340 -3.83 -20.65 -25.06
C VAL A 340 -5.07 -21.44 -25.49
N GLY A 341 -5.76 -22.09 -24.54
CA GLY A 341 -6.94 -22.93 -24.83
C GLY A 341 -6.64 -24.29 -25.48
N GLU A 342 -5.42 -24.49 -26.01
CA GLU A 342 -4.94 -25.80 -26.47
C GLU A 342 -4.51 -26.67 -25.28
N PHE A 343 -5.46 -27.27 -24.57
CA PHE A 343 -5.13 -28.31 -23.60
C PHE A 343 -4.77 -29.60 -24.35
N PRO A 344 -3.51 -30.09 -24.30
CA PRO A 344 -3.20 -31.42 -24.82
C PRO A 344 -4.00 -32.42 -23.99
N SER A 345 -4.88 -33.17 -24.65
CA SER A 345 -5.97 -33.92 -24.03
C SER A 345 -5.57 -35.03 -23.05
N ASN A 346 -4.28 -35.25 -22.72
CA ASN A 346 -3.83 -36.48 -22.06
C ASN A 346 -2.62 -36.38 -21.11
N ASN A 347 -2.23 -35.23 -20.52
CA ASN A 347 -1.08 -35.21 -19.58
C ASN A 347 -1.35 -34.52 -18.23
N PRO A 348 -1.45 -35.27 -17.11
CA PRO A 348 -1.66 -34.71 -15.78
C PRO A 348 -0.32 -34.28 -15.16
N ALA A 349 0.25 -33.18 -15.64
CA ALA A 349 1.35 -32.51 -14.94
C ALA A 349 0.93 -31.06 -14.66
N ARG A 350 0.37 -30.85 -13.45
CA ARG A 350 0.11 -29.51 -12.90
C ARG A 350 1.45 -28.82 -12.64
N SER A 351 1.97 -28.11 -13.63
CA SER A 351 2.97 -27.07 -13.37
C SER A 351 2.22 -25.84 -12.83
N GLN A 352 2.38 -25.56 -11.54
CA GLN A 352 1.97 -24.28 -10.97
C GLN A 352 2.77 -23.19 -11.69
N ALA A 353 2.07 -22.38 -12.48
CA ALA A 353 2.63 -21.18 -13.09
C ALA A 353 2.80 -20.13 -11.98
N THR A 354 3.95 -20.11 -11.31
CA THR A 354 4.32 -18.99 -10.46
C THR A 354 4.71 -17.81 -11.36
N ILE A 355 3.84 -16.81 -11.46
CA ILE A 355 4.21 -15.50 -12.00
C ILE A 355 5.17 -14.89 -10.97
N SER A 356 6.46 -14.84 -11.27
CA SER A 356 7.47 -14.30 -10.36
C SER A 356 7.38 -12.76 -10.35
N LEU A 357 7.07 -12.17 -9.19
CA LEU A 357 7.13 -10.70 -8.99
C LEU A 357 8.49 -10.11 -9.35
N ALA A 358 9.58 -10.88 -9.21
CA ALA A 358 10.93 -10.41 -9.50
C ALA A 358 11.10 -10.00 -10.98
N ASP A 359 10.36 -10.64 -11.88
CA ASP A 359 10.46 -10.39 -13.31
C ASP A 359 9.66 -9.12 -13.72
N ASN A 360 8.67 -8.71 -12.92
CA ASN A 360 7.79 -7.57 -13.18
C ASN A 360 8.08 -6.31 -12.32
N LEU A 361 8.97 -6.39 -11.33
CA LEU A 361 9.35 -5.24 -10.48
C LEU A 361 9.92 -4.04 -11.26
N PRO A 362 10.81 -4.20 -12.26
CA PRO A 362 11.29 -3.06 -13.07
C PRO A 362 10.15 -2.38 -13.84
N LEU A 363 9.17 -3.18 -14.24
CA LEU A 363 8.01 -2.77 -15.04
C LEU A 363 7.03 -1.93 -14.22
N LEU A 364 6.72 -2.36 -13.00
CA LEU A 364 5.90 -1.60 -12.05
C LEU A 364 6.56 -0.27 -11.67
N ALA A 365 7.89 -0.26 -11.53
CA ALA A 365 8.65 0.96 -11.30
C ALA A 365 8.56 1.94 -12.48
N ILE A 366 8.64 1.45 -13.73
CA ILE A 366 8.50 2.28 -14.93
C ILE A 366 7.07 2.83 -15.05
N ILE A 367 6.04 2.03 -14.78
CA ILE A 367 4.65 2.50 -14.79
C ILE A 367 4.44 3.59 -13.74
N ALA A 368 4.95 3.40 -12.52
CA ALA A 368 4.90 4.43 -11.48
C ALA A 368 5.63 5.71 -11.88
N VAL A 369 6.82 5.61 -12.50
CA VAL A 369 7.59 6.76 -12.99
C VAL A 369 6.87 7.47 -14.13
N MET A 370 6.27 6.73 -15.07
CA MET A 370 5.52 7.31 -16.19
C MET A 370 4.25 8.03 -15.70
N SER A 371 3.52 7.43 -14.75
CA SER A 371 2.36 8.06 -14.11
C SER A 371 2.76 9.34 -13.37
N LEU A 372 3.88 9.33 -12.64
CA LEU A 372 4.43 10.52 -11.98
C LEU A 372 4.85 11.61 -12.97
N LEU A 373 5.45 11.24 -14.11
CA LEU A 373 5.84 12.20 -15.15
C LEU A 373 4.62 12.86 -15.81
N VAL A 374 3.54 12.11 -16.05
CA VAL A 374 2.28 12.66 -16.58
C VAL A 374 1.66 13.65 -15.59
N ILE A 375 1.64 13.31 -14.30
CA ILE A 375 1.15 14.20 -13.23
C ILE A 375 2.01 15.45 -13.12
N PHE A 376 3.34 15.31 -13.10
CA PHE A 376 4.27 16.43 -13.03
C PHE A 376 4.10 17.39 -14.21
N PHE A 377 4.01 16.84 -15.42
CA PHE A 377 3.78 17.64 -16.63
C PHE A 377 2.42 18.33 -16.60
N GLY A 378 1.37 17.65 -16.13
CA GLY A 378 0.03 18.22 -15.94
C GLY A 378 0.01 19.41 -14.97
N VAL A 379 0.64 19.27 -13.80
CA VAL A 379 0.75 20.34 -12.79
C VAL A 379 1.57 21.51 -13.31
N MET A 380 2.69 21.24 -13.99
CA MET A 380 3.52 22.27 -14.61
C MET A 380 2.73 23.07 -15.65
N LEU A 381 1.99 22.40 -16.54
CA LEU A 381 1.15 23.03 -17.57
C LEU A 381 0.01 23.86 -16.96
N MET A 382 -0.58 23.38 -15.86
CA MET A 382 -1.63 24.11 -15.14
C MET A 382 -1.09 25.37 -14.45
N SER A 383 0.13 25.29 -13.88
CA SER A 383 0.81 26.45 -13.28
C SER A 383 1.16 27.51 -14.32
N TRP A 384 1.53 27.09 -15.53
CA TRP A 384 1.93 28.00 -16.60
C TRP A 384 0.72 28.76 -17.19
N ARG A 385 -0.44 28.09 -17.28
CA ARG A 385 -1.71 28.73 -17.67
C ARG A 385 -2.23 29.75 -16.64
N ARG A 386 -1.85 29.63 -15.36
CA ARG A 386 -2.24 30.63 -14.34
C ARG A 386 -1.42 31.92 -14.46
N LYS A 387 -0.16 31.85 -14.89
CA LYS A 387 0.72 33.03 -15.03
C LYS A 387 0.39 33.90 -16.24
N SER A 388 -0.25 33.36 -17.29
CA SER A 388 -0.57 34.11 -18.51
C SER A 388 -1.82 35.01 -18.40
N LYS A 389 -2.57 34.97 -17.29
CA LYS A 389 -3.75 35.83 -17.08
C LYS A 389 -3.47 37.13 -16.30
N ILE A 390 -2.22 37.43 -16.00
CA ILE A 390 -1.82 38.67 -15.32
C ILE A 390 -0.98 39.51 -16.29
N MET A 391 -1.62 40.03 -17.34
CA MET A 391 -1.09 41.23 -17.99
C MET A 391 -1.94 42.41 -17.48
N PRO A 392 -1.33 43.40 -16.81
CA PRO A 392 -2.05 44.62 -16.47
C PRO A 392 -2.52 45.30 -17.77
N PRO A 393 -3.71 45.92 -17.78
CA PRO A 393 -4.16 46.69 -18.93
C PRO A 393 -3.11 47.76 -19.25
N SER A 394 -2.74 47.86 -20.53
CA SER A 394 -1.82 48.88 -21.01
C SER A 394 -2.38 50.25 -20.67
N THR A 395 -1.69 50.98 -19.81
CA THR A 395 -1.95 52.39 -19.54
C THR A 395 -1.52 53.19 -20.77
N GLN A 396 -2.40 53.25 -21.76
CA GLN A 396 -2.35 54.28 -22.79
C GLN A 396 -3.75 54.88 -22.91
N ASP A 397 -3.75 56.21 -22.96
CA ASP A 397 -4.85 57.10 -23.33
C ASP A 397 -5.81 57.54 -22.20
N VAL A 398 -5.33 58.45 -21.33
CA VAL A 398 -6.13 59.59 -20.87
C VAL A 398 -5.23 60.83 -20.72
N GLU A 399 -4.99 61.54 -21.82
CA GLU A 399 -4.59 62.94 -21.79
C GLU A 399 -5.18 63.67 -23.01
N ALA A 400 -6.41 64.17 -22.85
CA ALA A 400 -6.99 65.29 -23.61
C ALA A 400 -8.38 65.63 -23.06
N SER A 401 -8.47 66.63 -22.17
CA SER A 401 -9.51 67.67 -22.07
C SER A 401 -9.39 68.43 -20.76
#